data_AF-A0A256FQR0-F1
#
_entry.id   AF-A0A256FQR0-F1
#
_cell.length_a   1.000
_cell.length_b   1.000
_cell.length_c   1.000
_cell.angle_alpha   90.00
_cell.angle_beta   90.00
_cell.angle_gamma   90.00
#
_symmetry.space_group_name_H-M   'P 1'
#
loop_
_entity.id
_entity.type
_entity.pdbx_description
1 polymer ?
#
loop_
_entity_poly.entity_id
_entity_poly.type
_entity_poly.pdbx_seq_one_letter_code
_entity_poly.pdbx_strand_id
1 'polypeptide(L)'
;MPRSVTVNDFGGGAKSLQALVGSVDVVSGAYEHTIRMQNRGQDIKAICELGQFPGICIAVRKDLAGEIKTIADLKGQNVGVTAPGSSTSLFLQYALIKNGLSADDASIIGVGGGASAVAAVKKGEIAALVHLDPVITRLEVDGDITILLDTRTEAGTRALFGGTPRRRHHLCPAKLHRRQPRHHPARGQCLCQIAELDPPGIR
;
A
#
# COMPACT_ATOMS: atom_id res chain seq x y z
N MET A 1 -11.11 -21.53 25.07
CA MET A 1 -9.73 -21.29 24.62
C MET A 1 -9.66 -19.87 24.05
N PRO A 2 -8.98 -18.91 24.68
CA PRO A 2 -8.74 -17.61 24.07
C PRO A 2 -7.89 -17.83 22.82
N ARG A 3 -8.33 -17.32 21.67
CA ARG A 3 -7.58 -17.42 20.41
C ARG A 3 -6.56 -16.28 20.39
N SER A 4 -5.27 -16.59 20.51
CA SER A 4 -4.19 -15.62 20.38
C SER A 4 -3.96 -15.28 18.90
N VAL A 5 -3.86 -13.99 18.60
CA VAL A 5 -3.50 -13.48 17.26
C VAL A 5 -2.08 -12.94 17.32
N THR A 6 -1.23 -13.38 16.39
CA THR A 6 0.13 -12.84 16.20
C THR A 6 0.13 -11.92 14.98
N VAL A 7 0.63 -10.71 15.14
CA VAL A 7 0.72 -9.72 14.05
C VAL A 7 2.19 -9.61 13.63
N ASN A 8 2.44 -9.88 12.35
CA ASN A 8 3.76 -9.76 11.73
C ASN A 8 3.75 -8.58 10.77
N ASP A 9 4.68 -7.63 10.95
CA ASP A 9 4.90 -6.55 10.01
C ASP A 9 5.94 -6.94 8.95
N PHE A 10 5.70 -6.53 7.71
CA PHE A 10 6.55 -6.83 6.57
C PHE A 10 6.93 -5.53 5.88
N GLY A 11 8.16 -5.44 5.39
CA GLY A 11 8.67 -4.26 4.67
C GLY A 11 8.07 -4.04 3.27
N GLY A 12 6.79 -4.31 3.06
CA GLY A 12 6.05 -4.06 1.82
C GLY A 12 5.09 -5.18 1.44
N GLY A 13 4.01 -4.83 0.73
CA GLY A 13 2.91 -5.75 0.43
C GLY A 13 3.30 -6.99 -0.40
N ALA A 14 4.38 -6.92 -1.19
CA ALA A 14 4.91 -8.07 -1.92
C ALA A 14 5.43 -9.17 -0.96
N LYS A 15 6.10 -8.77 0.13
CA LYS A 15 6.60 -9.68 1.17
C LYS A 15 5.44 -10.27 1.97
N SER A 16 4.43 -9.47 2.30
CA SER A 16 3.20 -9.96 2.95
C SER A 16 2.51 -11.01 2.09
N LEU A 17 2.41 -10.78 0.78
CA LEU A 17 1.80 -11.74 -0.15
C LEU A 17 2.59 -13.05 -0.24
N GLN A 18 3.92 -12.97 -0.22
CA GLN A 18 4.78 -14.16 -0.15
C GLN A 18 4.54 -14.93 1.15
N ALA A 19 4.45 -14.23 2.29
CA ALA A 19 4.14 -14.85 3.57
C ALA A 19 2.75 -15.52 3.54
N LEU A 20 1.75 -14.92 2.91
CA LEU A 20 0.42 -15.52 2.78
C LEU A 20 0.49 -16.89 2.11
N VAL A 21 1.41 -17.10 1.15
CA VAL A 21 1.59 -18.39 0.45
C VAL A 21 2.14 -19.48 1.37
N GLY A 22 2.78 -19.16 2.50
CA GLY A 22 3.40 -20.19 3.36
C GLY A 22 3.10 -20.06 4.85
N SER A 23 3.37 -18.89 5.43
CA SER A 23 3.60 -18.72 6.86
C SER A 23 2.56 -17.89 7.62
N VAL A 24 1.60 -17.26 6.94
CA VAL A 24 0.51 -16.53 7.60
C VAL A 24 -0.86 -16.93 7.03
N ASP A 25 -1.89 -16.84 7.86
CA ASP A 25 -3.26 -17.22 7.51
C ASP A 25 -4.02 -16.10 6.77
N VAL A 26 -3.77 -14.86 7.17
CA VAL A 26 -4.44 -13.64 6.68
C VAL A 26 -3.41 -12.53 6.50
N VAL A 27 -3.59 -11.71 5.48
CA VAL A 27 -2.81 -10.50 5.24
C VAL A 27 -3.75 -9.31 5.20
N SER A 28 -3.33 -8.18 5.77
CA SER A 28 -3.89 -6.87 5.42
C SER A 28 -3.11 -6.32 4.22
N GLY A 29 -3.78 -6.00 3.12
CA GLY A 29 -3.12 -5.59 1.90
C GLY A 29 -4.05 -5.02 0.82
N ALA A 30 -3.45 -4.65 -0.30
CA ALA A 30 -4.17 -4.01 -1.39
C ALA A 30 -5.03 -5.02 -2.18
N TYR A 31 -6.21 -4.59 -2.62
CA TYR A 31 -7.19 -5.46 -3.29
C TYR A 31 -6.63 -6.19 -4.51
N GLU A 32 -5.89 -5.47 -5.35
CA GLU A 32 -5.37 -5.98 -6.61
C GLU A 32 -4.38 -7.15 -6.41
N HIS A 33 -3.86 -7.35 -5.19
CA HIS A 33 -3.12 -8.56 -4.85
C HIS A 33 -3.98 -9.82 -5.03
N THR A 34 -5.28 -9.79 -4.69
CA THR A 34 -6.14 -10.96 -4.86
C THR A 34 -6.32 -11.30 -6.33
N ILE A 35 -6.52 -10.29 -7.18
CA ILE A 35 -6.65 -10.45 -8.63
C ILE A 35 -5.35 -11.05 -9.21
N ARG A 36 -4.19 -10.50 -8.83
CA ARG A 36 -2.89 -10.98 -9.29
C ARG A 36 -2.62 -12.42 -8.87
N MET A 37 -3.02 -12.78 -7.65
CA MET A 37 -2.86 -14.14 -7.14
C MET A 37 -3.79 -15.14 -7.82
N GLN A 38 -5.04 -14.75 -8.06
CA GLN A 38 -6.00 -15.56 -8.82
C GLN A 38 -5.51 -15.80 -10.25
N ASN A 39 -4.91 -14.79 -10.90
CA ASN A 39 -4.28 -14.95 -12.22
C ASN A 39 -3.09 -15.94 -12.20
N ARG A 40 -2.47 -16.17 -11.02
CA ARG A 40 -1.42 -17.18 -10.80
C ARG A 40 -1.96 -18.52 -10.27
N GLY A 41 -3.28 -18.74 -10.35
CA GLY A 41 -3.94 -19.96 -9.90
C GLY A 41 -4.05 -20.12 -8.38
N GLN A 42 -3.81 -19.05 -7.61
CA GLN A 42 -3.92 -19.07 -6.15
C GLN A 42 -5.32 -18.62 -5.72
N ASP A 43 -6.06 -19.48 -5.01
CA ASP A 43 -7.40 -19.16 -4.51
C ASP A 43 -7.32 -18.32 -3.22
N ILE A 44 -7.17 -17.02 -3.44
CA ILE A 44 -7.17 -16.00 -2.38
C ILE A 44 -8.41 -15.11 -2.56
N LYS A 45 -9.08 -14.82 -1.45
CA LYS A 45 -10.28 -13.97 -1.41
C LYS A 45 -10.10 -12.84 -0.43
N ALA A 46 -10.65 -11.69 -0.79
CA ALA A 46 -10.75 -10.55 0.11
C ALA A 46 -11.97 -10.77 1.04
N ILE A 47 -11.75 -10.75 2.35
CA ILE A 47 -12.80 -11.10 3.34
C ILE A 47 -13.32 -9.90 4.16
N CYS A 48 -12.58 -8.80 4.21
CA CYS A 48 -12.98 -7.59 4.92
C CYS A 48 -12.35 -6.37 4.22
N GLU A 49 -13.10 -5.28 4.07
CA GLU A 49 -12.64 -4.03 3.48
C GLU A 49 -12.24 -3.03 4.58
N LEU A 50 -11.01 -2.51 4.53
CA LEU A 50 -10.45 -1.59 5.50
C LEU A 50 -10.47 -0.12 5.04
N GLY A 51 -10.42 0.15 3.73
CA GLY A 51 -10.30 1.52 3.23
C GLY A 51 -10.86 1.70 1.83
N GLN A 52 -11.64 2.77 1.62
CA GLN A 52 -12.36 3.02 0.37
C GLN A 52 -11.45 3.44 -0.79
N PHE A 53 -10.45 4.28 -0.51
CA PHE A 53 -9.49 4.77 -1.49
C PHE A 53 -8.15 4.05 -1.35
N PRO A 54 -7.30 4.03 -2.40
CA PRO A 54 -5.96 3.46 -2.29
C PRO A 54 -5.14 4.12 -1.17
N GLY A 55 -5.31 5.43 -0.96
CA GLY A 55 -4.53 6.17 0.03
C GLY A 55 -3.05 6.29 -0.33
N ILE A 56 -2.69 6.01 -1.59
CA ILE A 56 -1.31 6.06 -2.09
C ILE A 56 -1.07 7.44 -2.70
N CYS A 57 0.06 8.04 -2.36
CA CYS A 57 0.51 9.29 -2.93
C CYS A 57 1.83 9.10 -3.68
N ILE A 58 2.04 9.88 -4.73
CA ILE A 58 3.35 10.11 -5.34
C ILE A 58 3.79 11.50 -4.91
N ALA A 59 4.95 11.56 -4.27
CA ALA A 59 5.54 12.80 -3.80
C ALA A 59 6.98 12.92 -4.30
N VAL A 60 7.43 14.13 -4.56
CA VAL A 60 8.82 14.44 -4.91
C VAL A 60 9.51 15.10 -3.71
N ARG A 61 10.81 14.88 -3.55
CA ARG A 61 11.63 15.60 -2.59
C ARG A 61 11.59 17.11 -2.85
N LYS A 62 11.55 17.91 -1.79
CA LYS A 62 11.25 19.36 -1.86
C LYS A 62 12.28 20.14 -2.68
N ASP A 63 13.54 19.80 -2.54
CA ASP A 63 14.66 20.37 -3.30
C ASP A 63 14.56 20.12 -4.81
N LEU A 64 13.92 19.03 -5.23
CA LEU A 64 13.71 18.68 -6.64
C LEU A 64 12.35 19.13 -7.19
N ALA A 65 11.49 19.74 -6.37
CA ALA A 65 10.14 20.16 -6.80
C ALA A 65 10.16 21.28 -7.87
N GLY A 66 11.30 21.96 -8.06
CA GLY A 66 11.51 22.89 -9.16
C GLY A 66 11.79 22.22 -10.52
N GLU A 67 12.29 20.98 -10.49
CA GLU A 67 12.70 20.20 -11.67
C GLU A 67 11.65 19.14 -12.03
N ILE A 68 11.10 18.45 -11.05
CA ILE A 68 10.10 17.39 -11.22
C ILE A 68 8.73 17.94 -10.81
N LYS A 69 7.91 18.29 -11.80
CA LYS A 69 6.58 18.90 -11.60
C LYS A 69 5.44 18.01 -12.03
N THR A 70 5.72 17.02 -12.86
CA THR A 70 4.74 16.12 -13.45
C THR A 70 5.20 14.68 -13.31
N ILE A 71 4.28 13.74 -13.52
CA ILE A 71 4.61 12.31 -13.56
C ILE A 71 5.59 11.99 -14.70
N ALA A 72 5.55 12.74 -15.80
CA ALA A 72 6.47 12.57 -16.92
C ALA A 72 7.94 12.81 -16.51
N ASP A 73 8.17 13.73 -15.56
CA ASP A 73 9.49 14.11 -15.06
C ASP A 73 10.13 13.04 -14.17
N LEU A 74 9.39 11.99 -13.80
CA LEU A 74 9.92 10.83 -13.07
C LEU A 74 10.75 9.90 -13.96
N LYS A 75 10.78 10.12 -15.27
CA LYS A 75 11.59 9.35 -16.20
C LYS A 75 13.07 9.44 -15.84
N GLY A 76 13.72 8.29 -15.69
CA GLY A 76 15.12 8.16 -15.29
C GLY A 76 15.40 8.41 -13.81
N GLN A 77 14.37 8.74 -13.01
CA GLN A 77 14.54 9.06 -11.59
C GLN A 77 14.47 7.82 -10.72
N ASN A 78 15.16 7.87 -9.57
CA ASN A 78 15.03 6.87 -8.51
C ASN A 78 13.79 7.15 -7.68
N VAL A 79 12.82 6.25 -7.74
CA VAL A 79 11.53 6.38 -7.05
C VAL A 79 11.40 5.30 -5.98
N GLY A 80 11.30 5.75 -4.73
CA GLY A 80 11.09 4.88 -3.58
C GLY A 80 9.68 4.30 -3.55
N VAL A 81 9.56 3.01 -3.28
CA VAL A 81 8.31 2.28 -3.03
C VAL A 81 8.48 1.42 -1.79
N THR A 82 7.38 0.91 -1.22
CA THR A 82 7.50 0.00 -0.06
C THR A 82 8.35 -1.23 -0.38
N ALA A 83 8.01 -1.93 -1.47
CA ALA A 83 8.83 -3.00 -2.05
C ALA A 83 8.54 -3.16 -3.56
N PRO A 84 9.51 -3.61 -4.38
CA PRO A 84 9.23 -4.03 -5.75
C PRO A 84 8.13 -5.08 -5.81
N GLY A 85 7.16 -4.91 -6.72
CA GLY A 85 6.01 -5.78 -6.86
C GLY A 85 4.88 -5.57 -5.84
N SER A 86 4.96 -4.56 -4.97
CA SER A 86 3.89 -4.13 -4.07
C SER A 86 2.85 -3.23 -4.77
N SER A 87 1.73 -2.96 -4.10
CA SER A 87 0.75 -1.95 -4.53
C SER A 87 1.38 -0.59 -4.87
N THR A 88 2.30 -0.08 -4.03
CA THR A 88 3.00 1.19 -4.32
C THR A 88 3.83 1.14 -5.61
N SER A 89 4.38 -0.03 -5.96
CA SER A 89 5.11 -0.19 -7.22
C SER A 89 4.19 -0.29 -8.43
N LEU A 90 3.06 -0.99 -8.32
CA LEU A 90 2.05 -1.04 -9.39
C LEU A 90 1.42 0.33 -9.61
N PHE A 91 1.18 1.07 -8.53
CA PHE A 91 0.64 2.41 -8.57
C PHE A 91 1.54 3.38 -9.35
N LEU A 92 2.85 3.33 -9.10
CA LEU A 92 3.83 4.09 -9.87
C LEU A 92 3.76 3.73 -11.36
N GLN A 93 3.89 2.44 -11.69
CA GLN A 93 3.86 1.97 -13.07
C GLN A 93 2.58 2.38 -13.79
N TYR A 94 1.43 2.28 -13.12
CA TYR A 94 0.15 2.72 -13.66
C TYR A 94 0.12 4.23 -13.92
N ALA A 95 0.62 5.04 -12.99
CA ALA A 95 0.74 6.48 -13.17
C ALA A 95 1.65 6.84 -14.35
N LEU A 96 2.79 6.16 -14.51
CA LEU A 96 3.70 6.35 -15.64
C LEU A 96 3.00 6.05 -16.97
N ILE A 97 2.39 4.86 -17.09
CA ILE A 97 1.66 4.44 -18.29
C ILE A 97 0.56 5.43 -18.66
N LYS A 98 -0.22 5.89 -17.67
CA LYS A 98 -1.30 6.86 -17.91
C LYS A 98 -0.79 8.20 -18.43
N ASN A 99 0.46 8.55 -18.15
CA ASN A 99 1.11 9.76 -18.62
C ASN A 99 2.01 9.53 -19.85
N GLY A 100 1.81 8.42 -20.58
CA GLY A 100 2.50 8.15 -21.84
C GLY A 100 3.93 7.62 -21.71
N LEU A 101 4.34 7.20 -20.51
CA LEU A 101 5.63 6.56 -20.25
C LEU A 101 5.53 5.04 -20.24
N SER A 102 6.67 4.36 -20.31
CA SER A 102 6.79 2.93 -20.02
C SER A 102 6.69 2.68 -18.51
N ALA A 103 6.27 1.47 -18.12
CA ALA A 103 6.27 1.03 -16.72
C ALA A 103 7.66 1.09 -16.07
N ASP A 104 8.71 0.89 -16.88
CA ASP A 104 10.11 0.81 -16.46
C ASP A 104 10.88 2.11 -16.69
N ASP A 105 10.21 3.20 -17.09
CA ASP A 105 10.88 4.49 -17.33
C ASP A 105 11.41 5.14 -16.04
N ALA A 106 10.98 4.70 -14.85
CA ALA A 106 11.50 5.14 -13.56
C ALA A 106 12.09 3.95 -12.76
N SER A 107 13.20 4.20 -12.06
CA SER A 107 13.89 3.18 -11.27
C SER A 107 13.19 2.93 -9.95
N ILE A 108 12.65 1.72 -9.76
CA ILE A 108 11.91 1.34 -8.54
C ILE A 108 12.88 0.93 -7.44
N ILE A 109 12.94 1.70 -6.35
CA ILE A 109 13.78 1.43 -5.17
C ILE A 109 12.92 0.98 -3.99
N GLY A 110 13.18 -0.20 -3.44
CA GLY A 110 12.48 -0.70 -2.26
C GLY A 110 13.01 -0.06 -0.98
N VAL A 111 12.25 0.86 -0.38
CA VAL A 111 12.65 1.62 0.82
C VAL A 111 11.98 1.14 2.11
N GLY A 112 11.09 0.15 2.02
CA GLY A 112 10.33 -0.35 3.17
C GLY A 112 9.23 0.62 3.60
N GLY A 113 8.81 0.50 4.86
CA GLY A 113 7.75 1.31 5.45
C GLY A 113 8.21 2.07 6.70
N GLY A 114 7.42 3.04 7.13
CA GLY A 114 7.67 3.78 8.36
C GLY A 114 8.98 4.57 8.32
N ALA A 115 9.82 4.41 9.34
CA ALA A 115 11.04 5.21 9.52
C ALA A 115 12.07 5.02 8.39
N SER A 116 12.16 3.84 7.77
CA SER A 116 13.12 3.59 6.70
C SER A 116 12.80 4.40 5.45
N ALA A 117 11.51 4.51 5.09
CA ALA A 117 11.06 5.32 3.97
C ALA A 117 11.28 6.82 4.22
N VAL A 118 11.01 7.30 5.44
CA VAL A 118 11.30 8.69 5.85
C VAL A 118 12.80 8.98 5.73
N ALA A 119 13.65 8.07 6.21
CA ALA A 119 15.10 8.23 6.12
C ALA A 119 15.61 8.25 4.67
N ALA A 120 15.07 7.41 3.79
CA ALA A 120 15.47 7.37 2.38
C ALA A 120 15.23 8.72 1.67
N VAL A 121 14.10 9.38 1.96
CA VAL A 121 13.81 10.73 1.45
C VAL A 121 14.79 11.75 2.03
N LYS A 122 14.95 11.78 3.36
CA LYS A 122 15.80 12.77 4.05
C LYS A 122 17.29 12.66 3.69
N LYS A 123 17.77 11.45 3.42
CA LYS A 123 19.15 11.20 2.97
C LYS A 123 19.37 11.48 1.48
N GLY A 124 18.30 11.77 0.74
CA GLY A 124 18.37 12.03 -0.69
C GLY A 124 18.65 10.79 -1.55
N GLU A 125 18.44 9.59 -1.01
CA GLU A 125 18.66 8.31 -1.71
C GLU A 125 17.67 8.12 -2.88
N ILE A 126 16.51 8.77 -2.79
CA ILE A 126 15.44 8.76 -3.79
C ILE A 126 15.03 10.20 -4.14
N ALA A 127 14.63 10.40 -5.40
CA ALA A 127 14.13 11.67 -5.91
C ALA A 127 12.63 11.85 -5.64
N ALA A 128 11.88 10.74 -5.70
CA ALA A 128 10.45 10.70 -5.42
C ALA A 128 10.10 9.47 -4.58
N LEU A 129 8.95 9.51 -3.93
CA LEU A 129 8.42 8.48 -3.05
C LEU A 129 6.97 8.16 -3.42
N VAL A 130 6.65 6.87 -3.52
CA VAL A 130 5.28 6.37 -3.61
C VAL A 130 4.94 5.62 -2.34
N HIS A 131 4.12 6.25 -1.49
CA HIS A 131 3.83 5.72 -0.16
C HIS A 131 2.44 6.17 0.33
N LEU A 132 2.05 5.66 1.49
CA LEU A 132 0.84 5.97 2.23
C LEU A 132 1.16 6.67 3.55
N ASP A 133 0.10 7.13 4.23
CA ASP A 133 0.20 7.59 5.61
C ASP A 133 0.56 6.46 6.59
N PRO A 134 1.27 6.78 7.70
CA PRO A 134 1.66 8.12 8.16
C PRO A 134 2.97 8.66 7.56
N VAL A 135 3.65 7.94 6.66
CA VAL A 135 4.94 8.40 6.09
C VAL A 135 4.76 9.65 5.25
N ILE A 136 3.72 9.70 4.41
CA ILE A 136 3.43 10.87 3.57
C ILE A 136 3.13 12.09 4.45
N THR A 137 2.14 11.98 5.35
CA THR A 137 1.82 13.07 6.30
C THR A 137 3.05 13.53 7.09
N ARG A 138 3.90 12.60 7.54
CA ARG A 138 5.10 12.96 8.29
C ARG A 138 6.07 13.81 7.46
N LEU A 139 6.35 13.41 6.23
CA LEU A 139 7.24 14.13 5.33
C LEU A 139 6.62 15.46 4.83
N GLU A 140 5.30 15.54 4.67
CA GLU A 140 4.59 16.79 4.38
C GLU A 140 4.72 17.79 5.53
N VAL A 141 4.50 17.34 6.77
CA VAL A 141 4.62 18.17 7.97
C VAL A 141 6.07 18.66 8.17
N ASP A 142 7.04 17.80 7.92
CA ASP A 142 8.46 18.17 8.00
C ASP A 142 8.90 19.08 6.83
N GLY A 143 8.08 19.21 5.77
CA GLY A 143 8.36 20.05 4.61
C GLY A 143 9.32 19.43 3.59
N ASP A 144 9.61 18.13 3.72
CA ASP A 144 10.61 17.40 2.93
C ASP A 144 10.14 17.02 1.52
N ILE A 145 8.83 17.04 1.28
CA ILE A 145 8.22 16.61 0.02
C ILE A 145 7.18 17.58 -0.52
N THR A 146 6.88 17.44 -1.81
CA THR A 146 5.73 18.04 -2.49
C THR A 146 4.92 16.94 -3.17
N ILE A 147 3.61 16.92 -2.97
CA ILE A 147 2.73 15.92 -3.57
C ILE A 147 2.55 16.21 -5.07
N LEU A 148 2.81 15.19 -5.91
CA LEU A 148 2.52 15.21 -7.35
C LEU A 148 1.19 14.56 -7.66
N LEU A 149 0.83 13.51 -6.92
CA LEU A 149 -0.42 12.78 -7.10
C LEU A 149 -0.91 12.28 -5.75
N ASP A 150 -2.19 12.54 -5.45
CA ASP A 150 -2.82 12.17 -4.19
C ASP A 150 -4.06 11.29 -4.45
N THR A 151 -4.13 10.10 -3.85
CA THR A 151 -5.35 9.26 -3.87
C THR A 151 -5.92 8.99 -2.47
N ARG A 152 -5.64 9.87 -1.51
CA ARG A 152 -6.34 9.92 -0.21
C ARG A 152 -7.77 10.44 -0.36
N THR A 153 -8.04 11.17 -1.44
CA THR A 153 -9.36 11.76 -1.75
C THR A 153 -10.08 11.02 -2.88
N GLU A 154 -11.42 11.13 -2.90
CA GLU A 154 -12.23 10.61 -4.02
C GLU A 154 -11.84 11.29 -5.34
N ALA A 155 -11.68 12.61 -5.33
CA ALA A 155 -11.37 13.40 -6.52
C ALA A 155 -10.04 12.96 -7.15
N GLY A 156 -8.99 12.81 -6.34
CA GLY A 156 -7.69 12.34 -6.81
C GLY A 156 -7.73 10.90 -7.32
N THR A 157 -8.45 10.02 -6.63
CA THR A 157 -8.69 8.64 -7.07
C THR A 157 -9.40 8.60 -8.43
N ARG A 158 -10.44 9.40 -8.62
CA ARG A 158 -11.19 9.48 -9.89
C ARG A 158 -10.34 10.04 -11.02
N ALA A 159 -9.55 11.08 -10.74
CA ALA A 159 -8.64 11.68 -11.72
C ALA A 159 -7.63 10.65 -12.23
N LEU A 160 -7.08 9.80 -11.36
CA LEU A 160 -6.13 8.76 -11.76
C LEU A 160 -6.79 7.51 -12.37
N PHE A 161 -7.90 7.00 -11.85
CA PHE A 161 -8.47 5.73 -12.32
C PHE A 161 -9.64 5.86 -13.31
N GLY A 162 -10.10 7.09 -13.61
CA GLY A 162 -11.20 7.32 -14.56
C GLY A 162 -12.59 6.98 -14.01
N GLY A 163 -12.71 6.68 -12.71
CA GLY A 163 -13.98 6.40 -12.04
C GLY A 163 -13.80 6.27 -10.52
N THR A 164 -14.90 6.31 -9.77
CA THR A 164 -14.86 5.97 -8.33
C THR A 164 -14.71 4.45 -8.22
N PRO A 165 -13.78 3.92 -7.41
CA PRO A 165 -13.72 2.47 -7.17
C PRO A 165 -15.09 2.01 -6.65
N ARG A 166 -15.77 1.12 -7.40
CA ARG A 166 -17.06 0.55 -6.94
C ARG A 166 -16.90 -0.42 -5.77
N ARG A 167 -15.65 -0.79 -5.44
CA ARG A 167 -15.25 -1.63 -4.31
C ARG A 167 -14.12 -0.94 -3.54
N ARG A 168 -14.04 -1.17 -2.23
CA ARG A 168 -13.02 -0.55 -1.39
C ARG A 168 -11.64 -1.17 -1.67
N HIS A 169 -10.59 -0.36 -1.57
CA HIS A 169 -9.27 -0.68 -2.12
C HIS A 169 -8.32 -1.37 -1.15
N HIS A 170 -8.41 -1.08 0.15
CA HIS A 170 -7.67 -1.82 1.18
C HIS A 170 -8.55 -2.92 1.75
N LEU A 171 -8.02 -4.14 1.78
CA LEU A 171 -8.74 -5.33 2.24
C LEU A 171 -7.85 -6.23 3.09
N CYS A 172 -8.47 -7.18 3.76
CA CYS A 172 -7.81 -8.34 4.31
C CYS A 172 -7.97 -9.54 3.36
N PRO A 173 -6.98 -9.85 2.49
CA PRO A 173 -6.90 -11.14 1.81
C PRO A 173 -6.70 -12.31 2.80
N ALA A 174 -7.49 -13.36 2.64
CA ALA A 174 -7.31 -14.64 3.33
C ALA A 174 -7.24 -15.79 2.31
N LYS A 175 -6.46 -16.82 2.64
CA LYS A 175 -6.46 -18.08 1.91
C LYS A 175 -7.73 -18.87 2.24
N LEU A 176 -8.42 -19.35 1.22
CA LEU A 176 -9.47 -20.33 1.43
C LEU A 176 -8.83 -21.72 1.56
N HIS A 177 -8.53 -22.16 2.78
CA HIS A 177 -8.16 -23.56 2.98
C HIS A 177 -9.36 -24.44 2.60
N ARG A 178 -9.19 -25.35 1.62
CA ARG A 178 -10.15 -26.41 1.25
C ARG A 178 -10.60 -27.33 2.41
N ARG A 179 -10.14 -27.07 3.65
CA ARG A 179 -10.43 -27.84 4.87
C ARG A 179 -11.00 -27.00 6.03
N GLN A 180 -11.91 -26.06 5.77
CA GLN A 180 -12.83 -25.61 6.82
C GLN A 180 -14.28 -25.59 6.33
N PRO A 181 -15.01 -26.72 6.46
CA PRO A 181 -16.44 -26.77 6.22
C PRO A 181 -17.16 -26.29 7.49
N ARG A 182 -17.06 -25.01 7.83
CA ARG A 182 -18.03 -24.35 8.71
C ARG A 182 -18.26 -22.94 8.22
N HIS A 183 -19.15 -22.83 7.24
CA HIS A 183 -19.98 -21.63 7.10
C HIS A 183 -20.55 -21.29 8.48
N HIS A 184 -20.15 -20.15 9.03
CA HIS A 184 -20.90 -19.53 10.11
C HIS A 184 -21.57 -18.26 9.55
N PRO A 185 -22.90 -18.25 9.38
CA PRO A 185 -23.63 -17.07 8.98
C PRO A 185 -23.82 -16.22 10.24
N ALA A 186 -22.77 -15.54 10.69
CA ALA A 186 -22.83 -14.70 11.86
C ALA A 186 -22.17 -13.35 11.54
N ARG A 187 -22.94 -12.52 10.83
CA ARG A 187 -22.91 -11.04 10.82
C ARG A 187 -21.62 -10.39 10.30
N GLY A 188 -21.76 -9.22 9.69
CA GLY A 188 -20.69 -8.31 9.27
C GLY A 188 -19.84 -7.73 10.43
N GLN A 189 -19.49 -8.55 11.40
CA GLN A 189 -18.57 -8.30 12.51
C GLN A 189 -17.27 -9.09 12.27
N CYS A 190 -16.64 -8.87 11.13
CA CYS A 190 -15.18 -8.99 11.04
C CYS A 190 -14.60 -7.57 10.87
N LEU A 191 -15.22 -6.61 11.58
CA LEU A 191 -14.62 -5.34 11.91
C LEU A 191 -13.71 -5.61 13.12
N CYS A 192 -12.43 -5.28 13.01
CA CYS A 192 -11.60 -4.87 14.14
C CYS A 192 -11.66 -5.78 15.39
N GLN A 193 -10.87 -6.85 15.41
CA GLN A 193 -10.13 -7.16 16.65
C GLN A 193 -8.68 -6.69 16.47
N ILE A 194 -8.52 -5.37 16.31
CA ILE A 194 -7.51 -4.67 17.09
C ILE A 194 -8.06 -4.76 18.50
N ALA A 195 -7.65 -5.80 19.23
CA ALA A 195 -7.99 -5.92 20.64
C ALA A 195 -7.51 -4.65 21.34
N GLU A 196 -8.42 -4.04 22.08
CA GLU A 196 -8.19 -3.04 23.10
C GLU A 196 -6.81 -3.20 23.74
N LEU A 197 -5.87 -2.33 23.37
CA LEU A 197 -4.77 -2.00 24.27
C LEU A 197 -5.36 -1.03 25.28
N ASP A 198 -5.93 -1.61 26.32
CA ASP A 198 -6.19 -0.94 27.59
C ASP A 198 -4.84 -0.32 28.04
N PRO A 199 -4.72 1.02 28.20
CA PRO A 199 -3.47 1.62 28.61
C PRO A 199 -3.13 1.11 30.02
N PRO A 200 -1.93 0.53 30.27
CA PRO A 200 -1.57 0.15 31.61
C PRO A 200 -1.57 1.41 32.48
N GLY A 201 -2.48 1.39 33.46
CA GLY A 201 -2.62 2.42 34.46
C GLY A 201 -1.28 2.72 35.13
N ILE A 202 -1.03 4.01 35.29
CA ILE A 202 -0.10 4.54 36.28
C ILE A 202 -0.58 4.06 37.66
N ARG A 203 0.17 3.13 38.27
CA ARG A 203 0.50 3.06 39.70
C ARG A 203 1.59 2.02 39.92
#